data_AF-A0A7C1YE69-F1
#
_entry.id   AF-A0A7C1YE69-F1
#
_cell.length_a   1.000
_cell.length_b   1.000
_cell.length_c   1.000
_cell.angle_alpha   90.00
_cell.angle_beta   90.00
_cell.angle_gamma   90.00
#
_symmetry.space_group_name_H-M   'P 1'
#
loop_
_entity.id
_entity.type
_entity.pdbx_description
1 polymer ?
#
loop_
_entity_poly.entity_id
_entity_poly.type
_entity_poly.pdbx_seq_one_letter_code
_entity_poly.pdbx_strand_id
1 'polypeptide(L)' 'MSVSAQGYNSRESGIGVLFDDIYIIDGKRTPFGKFTGSLSTVSPTDLGILASKSALEVSGIEGSEVD' A
#
# COMPACT_ATOMS: atom_id res chain seq x y z
N MET A 1 -5.01 -29.53 -5.79
CA MET A 1 -3.62 -29.04 -5.60
C MET A 1 -3.62 -28.07 -4.43
N SER A 2 -3.21 -28.52 -3.26
CA SER A 2 -3.02 -27.66 -2.09
C SER A 2 -1.61 -27.09 -2.14
N VAL A 3 -1.48 -25.79 -2.44
CA VAL A 3 -0.19 -25.10 -2.35
C VAL A 3 -0.11 -24.47 -0.95
N SER A 4 0.84 -24.95 -0.14
CA SER A 4 1.16 -24.36 1.16
C SER A 4 2.17 -23.24 0.94
N ALA A 5 1.72 -22.00 1.13
CA ALA A 5 2.58 -20.83 1.10
C ALA A 5 3.31 -20.67 2.44
N GLN A 6 4.63 -20.83 2.45
CA GLN A 6 5.44 -20.58 3.64
C GLN A 6 5.84 -19.09 3.70
N GLY A 7 5.06 -18.29 4.43
CA GLY A 7 5.42 -16.91 4.74
C GLY A 7 6.65 -16.83 5.64
N TYR A 8 7.39 -15.71 5.57
CA TYR A 8 8.61 -15.43 6.35
C TYR A 8 8.45 -15.48 7.89
N ASN A 9 7.21 -15.65 8.39
CA ASN A 9 6.87 -15.94 9.79
C ASN A 9 5.70 -16.95 9.89
N SER A 10 5.76 -18.08 9.17
CA SER A 10 4.68 -19.07 9.19
C SER A 10 4.57 -19.78 10.54
N ARG A 11 3.50 -19.50 11.31
CA ARG A 11 3.12 -20.33 12.46
C ARG A 11 1.81 -21.11 12.32
N GLU A 12 0.98 -20.86 11.31
CA GLU A 12 -0.01 -21.81 10.77
C GLU A 12 -0.38 -21.38 9.32
N SER A 13 -0.81 -22.35 8.51
CA SER A 13 -1.15 -22.17 7.09
C SER A 13 -2.40 -21.31 6.91
N GLY A 14 -2.24 -20.08 6.41
CA GLY A 14 -3.36 -19.29 5.89
C GLY A 14 -3.70 -19.68 4.46
N ILE A 15 -4.94 -19.47 4.04
CA ILE A 15 -5.33 -19.52 2.61
C ILE A 15 -4.91 -18.19 1.98
N GLY A 16 -3.80 -18.20 1.25
CA GLY A 16 -3.34 -17.08 0.45
C GLY A 16 -3.05 -17.54 -0.97
N VAL A 17 -3.44 -16.74 -1.96
CA VAL A 17 -2.94 -16.92 -3.32
C VAL A 17 -1.50 -16.45 -3.33
N LEU A 18 -0.57 -17.35 -3.64
CA LEU A 18 0.78 -16.97 -4.00
C LEU A 18 0.76 -16.56 -5.46
N PHE A 19 1.17 -15.34 -5.73
CA PHE A 19 1.52 -14.90 -7.05
C PHE A 19 3.04 -14.95 -7.16
N ASP A 20 3.53 -15.62 -8.18
CA ASP A 20 4.93 -15.50 -8.57
C ASP A 20 5.14 -14.08 -9.13
N ASP A 21 6.28 -13.46 -8.82
CA ASP A 21 6.69 -12.14 -9.35
C ASP A 21 5.88 -10.90 -8.91
N ILE A 22 5.30 -10.91 -7.70
CA ILE A 22 4.77 -9.69 -7.06
C ILE A 22 5.78 -9.10 -6.08
N TYR A 23 6.08 -7.81 -6.26
CA TYR A 23 7.04 -7.08 -5.45
C TYR A 23 6.42 -5.80 -4.87
N ILE A 24 6.81 -5.45 -3.65
CA ILE A 24 6.57 -4.12 -3.08
C ILE A 24 7.80 -3.28 -3.41
N ILE A 25 7.64 -2.27 -4.25
CA ILE A 25 8.74 -1.39 -4.69
C ILE A 25 9.01 -0.32 -3.62
N ASP A 26 8.00 0.46 -3.27
CA ASP A 26 8.05 1.47 -2.20
C ASP A 26 6.63 1.77 -1.68
N GLY A 27 6.50 2.60 -0.66
CA GLY A 27 5.23 3.07 -0.13
C GLY A 27 5.34 4.35 0.70
N LYS A 28 4.34 5.21 0.58
CA LYS A 28 4.17 6.41 1.42
C LYS A 28 2.81 6.40 2.09
N ARG A 29 2.70 7.20 3.16
CA ARG A 29 1.49 7.37 3.96
C ARG A 29 1.36 8.80 4.46
N THR A 30 0.13 9.30 4.55
CA THR A 30 -0.15 10.54 5.25
C THR A 30 0.04 10.38 6.76
N PRO A 31 0.39 11.44 7.51
CA PRO A 31 0.29 11.41 8.96
C PRO A 31 -1.14 11.09 9.39
N PHE A 32 -1.29 10.47 10.57
CA PHE A 32 -2.60 10.23 11.14
C PHE A 32 -3.08 11.46 11.90
N GLY A 33 -4.24 11.98 11.49
CA GLY A 33 -4.91 13.09 12.15
C GLY A 33 -5.67 12.62 13.38
N LYS A 34 -5.77 13.49 14.39
CA LYS A 34 -6.76 13.32 15.48
C LYS A 34 -8.17 13.57 14.95
N PHE A 35 -9.17 12.98 15.59
CA PHE A 35 -10.57 13.32 15.34
C PHE A 35 -10.78 14.83 15.53
N THR A 36 -11.46 15.47 14.57
CA THR A 36 -11.63 16.93 14.49
C THR A 36 -10.32 17.74 14.57
N GLY A 37 -9.19 17.14 14.17
CA GLY A 37 -7.85 17.74 14.25
C GLY A 37 -7.42 18.49 12.99
N SER A 38 -6.10 18.60 12.80
CA SER A 38 -5.47 19.37 11.70
C SER A 38 -5.82 18.89 10.29
N LEU A 39 -6.21 17.62 10.13
CA LEU A 39 -6.61 17.05 8.85
C LEU A 39 -8.14 17.00 8.66
N SER A 40 -8.92 17.54 9.61
CA SER A 40 -10.39 17.43 9.58
C SER A 40 -11.07 18.17 8.43
N THR A 41 -10.39 19.16 7.86
CA THR A 41 -10.86 19.96 6.73
C THR A 41 -10.35 19.46 5.38
N VAL A 42 -9.47 18.45 5.36
CA VAL A 42 -8.93 17.87 4.14
C VAL A 42 -9.84 16.75 3.69
N SER A 43 -10.22 16.74 2.41
CA SER A 43 -11.09 15.68 1.90
C SER A 43 -10.35 14.32 1.92
N PRO A 44 -11.06 13.21 2.14
CA PRO A 44 -10.45 11.87 2.07
C PRO A 44 -9.78 11.59 0.72
N THR A 45 -10.36 12.12 -0.36
CA THR A 45 -9.81 12.02 -1.71
C THR A 45 -8.46 12.72 -1.83
N ASP A 46 -8.33 13.94 -1.28
CA ASP A 46 -7.06 14.68 -1.31
C ASP A 46 -5.97 13.97 -0.50
N LEU A 47 -6.34 13.36 0.64
CA LEU A 47 -5.41 12.54 1.42
C LEU A 47 -4.92 11.32 0.63
N GLY A 48 -5.83 10.66 -0.11
CA GLY A 48 -5.49 9.57 -1.02
C GLY A 48 -4.56 10.03 -2.14
N ILE A 49 -4.90 11.14 -2.81
CA ILE A 49 -4.07 11.73 -3.87
C ILE A 49 -2.67 12.07 -3.35
N LEU A 50 -2.57 12.66 -2.16
CA LEU A 50 -1.28 12.99 -1.56
C LEU A 50 -0.45 11.73 -1.28
N ALA A 51 -1.05 10.70 -0.68
CA ALA A 51 -0.37 9.44 -0.42
C ALA A 51 0.12 8.77 -1.73
N SER A 52 -0.75 8.67 -2.73
CA SER A 52 -0.44 8.05 -4.02
C SER A 52 0.64 8.82 -4.79
N LYS A 53 0.55 10.16 -4.88
CA LYS A 53 1.56 10.97 -5.56
C LYS A 53 2.93 10.82 -4.91
N SER A 54 3.01 10.87 -3.58
CA SER A 54 4.28 10.68 -2.88
C SER A 54 4.82 9.26 -3.00
N ALA A 55 3.95 8.24 -3.12
CA ALA A 55 4.38 6.86 -3.37
C ALA A 55 5.02 6.72 -4.76
N LEU A 56 4.40 7.29 -5.79
CA LEU A 56 4.94 7.30 -7.16
C LEU A 56 6.27 8.07 -7.25
N GLU A 57 6.36 9.22 -6.57
CA GLU A 57 7.57 10.04 -6.54
C GLU A 57 8.77 9.28 -5.95
N VAL A 58 8.58 8.59 -4.82
CA VAL A 58 9.68 7.84 -4.18
C VAL A 58 10.02 6.55 -4.95
N SER A 59 9.04 5.92 -5.60
CA SER A 59 9.28 4.75 -6.43
C SER A 59 9.89 5.09 -7.79
N GLY A 60 9.91 6.37 -8.18
CA GLY A 60 10.39 6.81 -9.49
C GLY A 60 9.54 6.29 -10.66
N ILE A 61 8.24 6.06 -10.43
CA ILE A 61 7.31 5.51 -11.41
C ILE A 61 6.43 6.65 -11.94
N GLU A 62 6.27 6.73 -13.25
CA GLU A 62 5.37 7.69 -13.88
C GLU A 62 3.92 7.23 -13.75
N GLY A 63 2.99 8.17 -13.56
CA GLY A 63 1.57 7.84 -13.37
C GLY A 63 0.94 7.11 -14.56
N SER A 64 1.52 7.23 -15.76
CA SER A 64 1.10 6.50 -16.96
C SER A 64 1.47 5.02 -16.97
N GLU A 65 2.33 4.57 -16.05
CA GLU A 65 2.75 3.16 -15.93
C GLU A 65 1.85 2.36 -14.97
N VAL A 66 0.86 3.00 -14.35
CA VAL A 66 -0.09 2.39 -13.40
C VAL A 66 -1.41 2.08 -14.11
N ASP A 67 -1.82 0.81 -14.12
CA ASP A 67 -3.10 0.31 -14.65
C ASP A 67 -4.32 0.61 -13.75
#